data_AF-A0A914LT14-F1
#
_entry.id   AF-A0A914LT14-F1
#
_cell.length_a   1.000
_cell.length_b   1.000
_cell.length_c   1.000
_cell.angle_alpha   90.00
_cell.angle_beta   90.00
_cell.angle_gamma   90.00
#
_symmetry.space_group_name_H-M   'P 1'
#
loop_
_entity.id
_entity.type
_entity.pdbx_description
1 polymer ?
#
loop_
_entity_poly.entity_id
_entity_poly.type
_entity_poly.pdbx_seq_one_letter_code
_entity_poly.pdbx_strand_id
1 'polypeptide(L)'
;MSSSFVEISKDLFGGQFLLRLFSFLCNFALLRFTDPSILGFFNVRINLIYNTVGFLSREPVRKLCLSSDFSLTEVGIYSIFSSLIAIFTSTFCCTIWFLFWTGFDELSISNRSYLLILLVFSFSVCIELLAEPIIIEQLKSGRTRNYVFNGAILLLLHKFLTIVLLLFKINPLVAFSLSQLIASLVYFYLFIRDNKKNIFKIYKTSILQFFNLKRFDEGRLQLLKVYLFHSILKQFLTDGANFLMVFSGSVPLKIQAVYDAVDRLASLFVRLILQPFEESASIYFSINLKREEENEENKKLPKNVLETFLIFTKLIFIFGLIIFPFGFSYARLAAFLYGGKLFMENNADQLLSLYSIYLPIIAVNGLFECFVFAQLNAKKVFPSKPNYKISKILEIWSFFKFLCPQRLENLVSARRQEVFMGNVFRLKGFTSCKIFFIFCFCSSFFELFFVKLFGC
;
A
#
# COMPACT_ATOMS: atom_id res chain seq x y z
N MET A 1 -3.76 15.14 30.44
CA MET A 1 -4.03 14.19 29.33
C MET A 1 -3.67 14.77 27.95
N SER A 2 -3.75 16.08 27.72
CA SER A 2 -3.30 16.73 26.48
C SER A 2 -1.78 16.76 26.30
N SER A 3 -1.00 16.96 27.37
CA SER A 3 0.48 17.03 27.33
C SER A 3 1.14 15.71 26.93
N SER A 4 0.71 14.59 27.52
CA SER A 4 1.22 13.25 27.20
C SER A 4 0.86 12.79 25.78
N PHE A 5 -0.29 13.24 25.24
CA PHE A 5 -0.70 12.96 23.86
C PHE A 5 0.14 13.74 22.86
N VAL A 6 0.43 15.01 23.16
CA VAL A 6 1.32 15.85 22.33
C VAL A 6 2.74 15.31 22.32
N GLU A 7 3.29 14.85 23.45
CA GLU A 7 4.63 14.24 23.50
C GLU A 7 4.72 12.92 22.74
N ILE A 8 3.75 12.00 22.94
CA ILE A 8 3.71 10.73 22.18
C ILE A 8 3.53 11.00 20.68
N SER A 9 2.68 11.97 20.31
CA SER A 9 2.51 12.36 18.90
C SER A 9 3.79 12.98 18.33
N LYS A 10 4.53 13.79 19.09
CA LYS A 10 5.81 14.40 18.65
C LYS A 10 6.91 13.36 18.47
N ASP A 11 7.05 12.41 19.39
CA ASP A 11 8.07 11.37 19.30
C ASP A 11 7.77 10.38 18.17
N LEU A 12 6.49 10.03 17.98
CA LEU A 12 6.05 9.17 16.89
C LEU A 12 6.14 9.89 15.53
N PHE A 13 5.80 11.18 15.47
CA PHE A 13 5.90 12.01 14.27
C PHE A 13 7.36 12.25 13.88
N GLY A 14 8.21 12.62 14.83
CA GLY A 14 9.65 12.79 14.60
C GLY A 14 10.33 11.50 14.16
N GLY A 15 10.00 10.37 14.80
CA GLY A 15 10.52 9.05 14.40
C GLY A 15 10.08 8.63 13.00
N GLN A 16 8.79 8.78 12.66
CA GLN A 16 8.28 8.47 11.32
C GLN A 16 8.86 9.40 10.26
N PHE A 17 9.01 10.69 10.57
CA PHE A 17 9.61 11.68 9.69
C PHE A 17 11.06 11.30 9.37
N LEU A 18 11.88 11.05 10.40
CA LEU A 18 13.30 10.69 10.24
C LEU A 18 13.47 9.41 9.42
N LEU A 19 12.66 8.37 9.69
CA LEU A 19 12.71 7.12 8.93
C LEU A 19 12.35 7.32 7.46
N ARG A 20 11.34 8.15 7.17
CA ARG A 20 10.92 8.45 5.79
C ARG A 20 11.96 9.29 5.07
N LEU A 21 12.55 10.28 5.73
CA LEU A 21 13.63 11.11 5.19
C LEU A 21 14.88 10.27 4.92
N PHE A 22 15.26 9.39 5.85
CA PHE A 22 16.38 8.47 5.62
C PHE A 22 16.10 7.53 4.44
N SER A 23 14.91 6.94 4.36
CA SER A 23 14.52 6.08 3.23
C SER A 23 14.59 6.83 1.90
N PHE A 24 14.17 8.10 1.88
CA PHE A 24 14.31 8.99 0.73
C PHE A 24 15.78 9.20 0.35
N LEU A 25 16.65 9.53 1.31
CA LEU A 25 18.09 9.70 1.06
C LEU A 25 18.74 8.43 0.52
N CYS A 26 18.39 7.25 1.05
CA CYS A 26 18.89 5.98 0.51
C CYS A 26 18.42 5.72 -0.92
N ASN A 27 17.16 6.01 -1.24
CA ASN A 27 16.65 5.85 -2.61
C ASN A 27 17.33 6.84 -3.57
N PHE A 28 17.56 8.08 -3.12
CA PHE A 28 18.34 9.08 -3.86
C PHE A 28 19.78 8.61 -4.12
N ALA A 29 20.45 8.06 -3.11
CA ALA A 29 21.80 7.51 -3.26
C ALA A 29 21.82 6.34 -4.27
N LEU A 30 20.86 5.41 -4.17
CA LEU A 30 20.77 4.27 -5.09
C LEU A 30 20.59 4.71 -6.56
N LEU A 31 19.83 5.78 -6.80
CA LEU A 31 19.67 6.39 -8.13
C LEU A 31 20.99 6.93 -8.72
N ARG A 32 21.96 7.30 -7.88
CA ARG A 32 23.26 7.82 -8.32
C ARG A 32 24.31 6.73 -8.50
N PHE A 33 24.23 5.65 -7.73
CA PHE A 33 25.21 4.55 -7.77
C PHE A 33 24.83 3.39 -8.70
N THR A 34 23.58 3.30 -9.15
CA THR A 34 23.08 2.12 -9.87
C THR A 34 22.51 2.52 -11.23
N ASP A 35 22.70 1.64 -12.23
CA ASP A 35 22.07 1.81 -13.52
C ASP A 35 20.53 1.84 -13.42
N PRO A 36 19.86 2.68 -14.22
CA PRO A 36 18.42 2.92 -14.07
C PRO A 36 17.60 1.68 -14.44
N SER A 37 18.04 0.93 -15.44
CA SER A 37 17.37 -0.31 -15.84
C SER A 37 17.39 -1.36 -14.71
N ILE A 38 18.47 -1.42 -13.92
CA ILE A 38 18.58 -2.32 -12.76
C ILE A 38 17.63 -1.87 -11.65
N LEU A 39 17.52 -0.56 -11.41
CA LEU A 39 16.59 -0.02 -10.44
C LEU A 39 15.12 -0.26 -10.83
N GLY A 40 14.77 -0.10 -12.10
CA GLY A 40 13.44 -0.43 -12.61
C GLY A 40 13.13 -1.91 -12.44
N PHE A 41 14.10 -2.77 -12.75
CA PHE A 41 13.97 -4.21 -12.55
C PHE A 41 13.71 -4.57 -11.08
N PHE A 42 14.52 -4.08 -10.13
CA PHE A 42 14.35 -4.42 -8.71
C PHE A 42 13.20 -3.70 -8.04
N ASN A 43 13.09 -2.37 -8.17
CA ASN A 43 12.11 -1.58 -7.41
C ASN A 43 10.68 -1.69 -7.95
N VAL A 44 10.49 -2.05 -9.22
CA VAL A 44 9.17 -2.29 -9.81
C VAL A 44 8.89 -3.78 -9.92
N ARG A 45 9.64 -4.53 -10.73
CA ARG A 45 9.28 -5.93 -11.06
C ARG A 45 9.46 -6.88 -9.88
N ILE A 46 10.67 -6.92 -9.31
CA ILE A 46 10.99 -7.83 -8.20
C ILE A 46 10.28 -7.40 -6.92
N ASN A 47 10.21 -6.09 -6.66
CA ASN A 47 9.48 -5.57 -5.51
C ASN A 47 7.96 -5.85 -5.62
N LEU A 48 7.38 -5.89 -6.82
CA LEU A 48 5.96 -6.24 -7.01
C LEU A 48 5.68 -7.68 -6.59
N ILE A 49 6.51 -8.66 -6.97
CA ILE A 49 6.34 -10.04 -6.50
C ILE A 49 6.57 -10.13 -4.99
N TYR A 50 7.62 -9.49 -4.47
CA TYR A 50 7.90 -9.44 -3.03
C TYR A 50 6.70 -8.92 -2.22
N ASN A 51 6.13 -7.77 -2.63
CA ASN A 51 4.97 -7.18 -1.96
C ASN A 51 3.71 -8.03 -2.14
N THR A 52 3.49 -8.61 -3.33
CA THR A 52 2.30 -9.44 -3.61
C THR A 52 2.29 -10.70 -2.75
N VAL A 53 3.40 -11.45 -2.72
CA VAL A 53 3.53 -12.66 -1.90
C VAL A 53 3.38 -12.32 -0.42
N GLY A 54 4.10 -11.29 0.05
CA GLY A 54 4.07 -10.88 1.45
C GLY A 54 2.68 -10.41 1.89
N PHE A 55 2.02 -9.57 1.09
CA PHE A 55 0.72 -9.00 1.42
C PHE A 55 -0.40 -10.05 1.42
N LEU A 56 -0.48 -10.88 0.37
CA LEU A 56 -1.53 -11.91 0.26
C LEU A 56 -1.42 -12.98 1.35
N SER A 57 -0.19 -13.24 1.83
CA SER A 57 0.04 -14.26 2.85
C SER A 57 -0.24 -13.76 4.28
N ARG A 58 0.01 -12.48 4.57
CA ARG A 58 -0.14 -11.94 5.94
C ARG A 58 -1.47 -11.25 6.20
N GLU A 59 -1.97 -10.44 5.26
CA GLU A 59 -3.14 -9.56 5.50
C GLU A 59 -4.41 -10.36 5.86
N PRO A 60 -4.77 -11.45 5.16
CA PRO A 60 -5.98 -12.22 5.49
C PRO A 60 -5.91 -12.85 6.87
N VAL A 61 -4.74 -13.41 7.21
CA VAL A 61 -4.50 -14.12 8.48
C VAL A 61 -4.48 -13.13 9.65
N ARG A 62 -3.84 -11.96 9.49
CA ARG A 62 -3.87 -10.88 10.48
C ARG A 62 -5.30 -10.41 10.75
N LYS A 63 -6.08 -10.14 9.70
CA LYS A 63 -7.49 -9.71 9.85
C LYS A 63 -8.34 -10.72 10.60
N LEU A 64 -8.12 -12.00 10.31
CA LEU A 64 -8.81 -13.08 11.01
C LEU A 64 -8.39 -13.12 12.49
N CYS A 65 -7.09 -13.19 12.78
CA CYS A 65 -6.60 -13.43 14.14
C CYS A 65 -6.77 -12.23 15.10
N LEU A 66 -6.81 -11.01 14.56
CA LEU A 66 -7.00 -9.78 15.31
C LEU A 66 -8.48 -9.42 15.55
N SER A 67 -9.44 -10.18 15.03
CA SER A 67 -10.84 -10.00 15.43
C SER A 67 -11.05 -10.39 16.89
N SER A 68 -12.07 -9.80 17.53
CA SER A 68 -12.34 -9.90 18.97
C SER A 68 -12.55 -11.32 19.50
N ASP A 69 -12.90 -12.26 18.62
CA ASP A 69 -13.49 -13.55 19.00
C ASP A 69 -12.46 -14.70 19.08
N PHE A 70 -11.17 -14.41 18.88
CA PHE A 70 -10.11 -15.42 18.92
C PHE A 70 -9.43 -15.47 20.29
N SER A 71 -9.29 -16.66 20.87
CA SER A 71 -8.38 -16.88 22.01
C SER A 71 -6.90 -16.88 21.55
N LEU A 72 -5.95 -16.59 22.44
CA LEU A 72 -4.52 -16.58 22.10
C LEU A 72 -4.01 -17.95 21.60
N THR A 73 -4.62 -19.05 22.06
CA THR A 73 -4.30 -20.40 21.59
C THR A 73 -4.74 -20.65 20.16
N GLU A 74 -5.94 -20.18 19.79
CA GLU A 74 -6.46 -20.29 18.42
C GLU A 74 -5.66 -19.44 17.45
N VAL A 75 -5.21 -18.25 17.87
CA VAL A 75 -4.32 -17.39 17.07
C VAL A 75 -3.06 -18.14 16.63
N GLY A 76 -2.45 -18.94 17.51
CA GLY A 76 -1.30 -19.77 17.17
C GLY A 76 -1.59 -20.72 16.00
N ILE A 77 -2.72 -21.44 16.05
CA ILE A 77 -3.10 -22.40 15.01
C ILE A 77 -3.31 -21.70 13.66
N TYR A 78 -4.11 -20.63 13.64
CA TYR A 78 -4.45 -19.95 12.39
C TYR A 78 -3.27 -19.16 11.81
N SER A 79 -2.33 -18.73 12.65
CA SER A 79 -1.14 -18.01 12.21
C SER A 79 -0.22 -18.85 11.32
N ILE A 80 -0.19 -20.18 11.46
CA ILE A 80 0.60 -21.08 10.59
C ILE A 80 0.12 -21.00 9.13
N PHE A 81 -1.18 -20.74 8.90
CA PHE A 81 -1.68 -20.59 7.54
C PHE A 81 -0.97 -19.46 6.79
N SER A 82 -0.44 -18.43 7.47
CA SER A 82 0.32 -17.38 6.80
C SER A 82 1.56 -17.91 6.08
N SER A 83 2.35 -18.77 6.75
CA SER A 83 3.54 -19.38 6.17
C SER A 83 3.19 -20.41 5.09
N LEU A 84 2.07 -21.16 5.23
CA LEU A 84 1.61 -22.09 4.20
C LEU A 84 1.12 -21.37 2.94
N ILE A 85 0.33 -20.31 3.12
CA ILE A 85 -0.13 -19.45 2.02
C ILE A 85 1.08 -18.78 1.35
N ALA A 86 2.14 -18.45 2.10
CA ALA A 86 3.39 -17.93 1.53
C ALA A 86 4.04 -18.90 0.56
N ILE A 87 4.16 -20.17 0.91
CA ILE A 87 4.79 -21.18 0.04
C ILE A 87 3.95 -21.38 -1.23
N PHE A 88 2.62 -21.40 -1.10
CA PHE A 88 1.74 -21.53 -2.26
C PHE A 88 1.77 -20.28 -3.16
N THR A 89 1.64 -19.09 -2.57
CA THR A 89 1.63 -17.83 -3.34
C THR A 89 3.00 -17.51 -3.93
N SER A 90 4.10 -17.85 -3.26
CA SER A 90 5.46 -17.67 -3.79
C SER A 90 5.72 -18.56 -4.99
N THR A 91 5.36 -19.85 -4.93
CA THR A 91 5.51 -20.75 -6.09
C THR A 91 4.64 -20.29 -7.26
N PHE A 92 3.37 -19.94 -7.01
CA PHE A 92 2.45 -19.41 -8.02
C PHE A 92 2.90 -18.08 -8.64
N CYS A 93 3.37 -17.12 -7.85
CA CYS A 93 3.85 -15.85 -8.39
C CYS A 93 5.17 -16.03 -9.14
N CYS A 94 6.10 -16.87 -8.64
CA CYS A 94 7.35 -17.15 -9.35
C CYS A 94 7.10 -17.76 -10.73
N THR A 95 6.16 -18.71 -10.86
CA THR A 95 5.84 -19.32 -12.16
C THR A 95 5.23 -18.29 -13.11
N ILE A 96 4.28 -17.48 -12.65
CA ILE A 96 3.69 -16.42 -13.48
C ILE A 96 4.75 -15.41 -13.93
N TRP A 97 5.59 -14.90 -13.03
CA TRP A 97 6.64 -13.92 -13.37
C TRP A 97 7.70 -14.48 -14.30
N PHE A 98 7.95 -15.79 -14.23
CA PHE A 98 8.84 -16.47 -15.15
C PHE A 98 8.21 -16.64 -16.54
N LEU A 99 6.93 -17.01 -16.61
CA LEU A 99 6.21 -17.16 -17.87
C LEU A 99 6.02 -15.84 -18.63
N PHE A 100 5.73 -14.76 -17.90
CA PHE A 100 5.59 -13.42 -18.45
C PHE A 100 6.92 -12.66 -18.51
N TRP A 101 8.05 -13.35 -18.41
CA TRP A 101 9.35 -12.74 -18.66
C TRP A 101 9.51 -12.44 -20.15
N THR A 102 9.05 -11.26 -20.55
CA THR A 102 9.46 -10.65 -21.80
C THR A 102 10.90 -10.19 -21.61
N GLY A 103 11.86 -10.95 -22.14
CA GLY A 103 13.28 -10.59 -22.09
C GLY A 103 13.49 -9.25 -22.77
N PHE A 104 13.45 -8.17 -22.00
CA PHE A 104 13.79 -6.86 -22.52
C PHE A 104 15.30 -6.81 -22.70
N ASP A 105 15.72 -6.61 -23.95
CA ASP A 105 17.12 -6.62 -24.41
C ASP A 105 18.06 -5.64 -23.67
N GLU A 106 17.53 -4.72 -22.84
CA GLU A 106 18.32 -3.73 -22.11
C GLU A 106 19.24 -4.32 -21.03
N LEU A 107 18.87 -5.44 -20.44
CA LEU A 107 19.61 -6.09 -19.36
C LEU A 107 19.84 -7.53 -19.80
N SER A 108 21.05 -7.84 -20.27
CA SER A 108 21.49 -9.17 -20.71
C SER A 108 21.56 -10.17 -19.55
N ILE A 109 20.44 -10.38 -18.86
CA ILE A 109 20.28 -11.27 -17.72
C ILE A 109 19.96 -12.65 -18.27
N SER A 110 20.78 -13.64 -17.91
CA SER A 110 20.48 -15.02 -18.25
C SER A 110 19.18 -15.50 -17.58
N ASN A 111 18.40 -16.35 -18.25
CA ASN A 111 17.17 -16.92 -17.69
C ASN A 111 17.42 -17.61 -16.33
N ARG A 112 18.61 -18.20 -16.14
CA ARG A 112 19.02 -18.83 -14.87
C ARG A 112 19.22 -17.79 -13.77
N SER A 113 19.90 -16.69 -14.06
CA SER A 113 20.10 -15.59 -13.11
C SER A 113 18.76 -14.96 -12.70
N TYR A 114 17.85 -14.76 -13.66
CA TYR A 114 16.51 -14.24 -13.37
C TYR A 114 15.73 -15.16 -12.42
N LEU A 115 15.70 -16.47 -12.72
CA LEU A 115 15.03 -17.46 -11.87
C LEU A 115 15.63 -17.50 -10.45
N LEU A 116 16.96 -17.43 -10.33
CA LEU A 116 17.62 -17.37 -9.03
C LEU A 116 17.21 -16.12 -8.23
N ILE A 117 17.13 -14.96 -8.86
CA ILE A 117 16.70 -13.72 -8.20
C ILE A 117 15.25 -13.86 -7.70
N LEU A 118 14.33 -14.37 -8.54
CA LEU A 118 12.95 -14.61 -8.14
C LEU A 118 12.86 -15.55 -6.93
N LEU A 119 13.61 -16.66 -6.96
CA LEU A 119 13.63 -17.61 -5.85
C LEU A 119 14.20 -17.00 -4.57
N VAL A 120 15.29 -16.23 -4.65
CA VAL A 120 15.90 -15.59 -3.48
C VAL A 120 14.95 -14.59 -2.83
N PHE A 121 14.28 -13.74 -3.61
CA PHE A 121 13.30 -12.78 -3.06
C PHE A 121 12.08 -13.49 -2.47
N SER A 122 11.54 -14.50 -3.16
CA SER A 122 10.43 -15.31 -2.65
C SER A 122 10.79 -16.07 -1.37
N PHE A 123 12.00 -16.63 -1.32
CA PHE A 123 12.51 -17.30 -0.13
C PHE A 123 12.70 -16.32 1.05
N SER A 124 13.17 -15.10 0.77
CA SER A 124 13.28 -14.04 1.76
C SER A 124 11.92 -13.70 2.40
N VAL A 125 10.86 -13.61 1.58
CA VAL A 125 9.48 -13.40 2.09
C VAL A 125 9.02 -14.57 2.96
N CYS A 126 9.31 -15.80 2.55
CA CYS A 126 8.97 -16.99 3.35
C CYS A 126 9.67 -16.95 4.73
N ILE A 127 10.94 -16.54 4.79
CA ILE A 127 11.67 -16.35 6.06
C ILE A 127 10.99 -15.29 6.93
N GLU A 128 10.64 -14.14 6.36
CA GLU A 128 9.96 -13.06 7.11
C GLU A 128 8.61 -13.54 7.68
N LEU A 129 7.87 -14.36 6.94
CA LEU A 129 6.57 -14.89 7.34
C LEU A 129 6.66 -16.03 8.37
N LEU A 130 7.86 -16.55 8.67
CA LEU A 130 8.07 -17.33 9.88
C LEU A 130 8.05 -16.45 11.14
N ALA A 131 8.28 -15.14 11.06
CA ALA A 131 8.09 -14.28 12.24
C ALA A 131 6.60 -14.01 12.53
N GLU A 132 5.71 -14.31 11.59
CA GLU A 132 4.31 -13.87 11.58
C GLU A 132 3.48 -14.32 12.80
N PRO A 133 3.56 -15.58 13.28
CA PRO A 133 2.87 -16.00 14.51
C PRO A 133 3.20 -15.13 15.73
N ILE A 134 4.47 -14.77 15.88
CA ILE A 134 4.98 -13.95 16.98
C ILE A 134 4.46 -12.51 16.83
N ILE A 135 4.46 -12.01 15.60
CA ILE A 135 3.97 -10.67 15.29
C ILE A 135 2.48 -10.56 15.64
N ILE A 136 1.65 -11.52 15.24
CA ILE A 136 0.21 -11.48 15.52
C ILE A 136 -0.07 -11.51 17.03
N GLU A 137 0.67 -12.33 17.79
CA GLU A 137 0.57 -12.35 19.25
C GLU A 137 0.97 -10.99 19.86
N GLN A 138 2.07 -10.39 19.39
CA GLN A 138 2.51 -9.06 19.84
C GLN A 138 1.49 -7.97 19.51
N LEU A 139 0.92 -7.99 18.31
CA LEU A 139 -0.13 -7.05 17.89
C LEU A 139 -1.38 -7.19 18.75
N LYS A 140 -1.81 -8.42 19.04
CA LYS A 140 -2.97 -8.69 19.89
C LYS A 140 -2.76 -8.30 21.36
N SER A 141 -1.53 -8.44 21.85
CA SER A 141 -1.14 -8.03 23.21
C SER A 141 -0.79 -6.53 23.32
N GLY A 142 -0.97 -5.74 22.27
CA GLY A 142 -0.71 -4.29 22.26
C GLY A 142 0.77 -3.90 22.20
N ARG A 143 1.69 -4.85 21.99
CA ARG A 143 3.15 -4.62 21.87
C ARG A 143 3.54 -4.25 20.44
N THR A 144 2.89 -3.23 19.87
CA THR A 144 3.04 -2.82 18.46
C THR A 144 4.40 -2.17 18.15
N ARG A 145 5.07 -1.59 19.16
CA ARG A 145 6.35 -0.88 19.00
C ARG A 145 7.45 -1.78 18.40
N ASN A 146 7.57 -3.01 18.88
CA ASN A 146 8.63 -3.93 18.44
C ASN A 146 8.42 -4.34 16.98
N TYR A 147 7.18 -4.56 16.57
CA TYR A 147 6.84 -4.84 15.18
C TYR A 147 7.25 -3.70 14.24
N VAL A 148 6.87 -2.46 14.59
CA VAL A 148 7.20 -1.28 13.78
C VAL A 148 8.72 -1.06 13.71
N PHE A 149 9.41 -1.19 14.84
CA PHE A 149 10.85 -1.01 14.92
C PHE A 149 11.63 -2.05 14.12
N ASN A 150 11.30 -3.33 14.28
CA ASN A 150 11.94 -4.41 13.53
C ASN A 150 11.65 -4.30 12.03
N GLY A 151 10.43 -3.89 11.65
CA GLY A 151 10.09 -3.62 10.25
C GLY A 151 10.87 -2.46 9.64
N ALA A 152 11.13 -1.40 10.43
CA ALA A 152 12.01 -0.31 9.99
C ALA A 152 13.45 -0.81 9.78
N ILE A 153 13.99 -1.61 10.71
CA ILE A 153 15.33 -2.19 10.58
C ILE A 153 15.45 -3.02 9.29
N LEU A 154 14.47 -3.87 8.97
CA LEU A 154 14.46 -4.65 7.74
C LEU A 154 14.67 -3.78 6.49
N LEU A 155 13.88 -2.71 6.36
CA LEU A 155 13.94 -1.80 5.22
C LEU A 155 15.25 -1.03 5.16
N LEU A 156 15.70 -0.51 6.30
CA LEU A 156 16.93 0.27 6.41
C LEU A 156 18.17 -0.60 6.11
N LEU A 157 18.21 -1.81 6.69
CA LEU A 157 19.32 -2.73 6.53
C LEU A 157 19.44 -3.20 5.08
N HIS A 158 18.32 -3.55 4.44
CA HIS A 158 18.33 -3.88 3.01
C HIS A 158 18.98 -2.75 2.20
N LYS A 159 18.48 -1.51 2.32
CA LYS A 159 18.99 -0.37 1.53
C LYS A 159 20.44 -0.03 1.85
N PHE A 160 20.80 -0.01 3.14
CA PHE A 160 22.17 0.26 3.57
C PHE A 160 23.14 -0.80 3.05
N LEU A 161 22.82 -2.08 3.20
CA LEU A 161 23.67 -3.16 2.73
C LEU A 161 23.79 -3.16 1.20
N THR A 162 22.71 -2.87 0.46
CA THR A 162 22.80 -2.72 -1.00
C THR A 162 23.82 -1.64 -1.37
N ILE A 163 23.74 -0.46 -0.75
CA ILE A 163 24.68 0.65 -1.03
C ILE A 163 26.11 0.24 -0.69
N VAL A 164 26.34 -0.36 0.48
CA VAL A 164 27.68 -0.81 0.90
C VAL A 164 28.26 -1.83 -0.09
N LEU A 165 27.49 -2.83 -0.50
CA LEU A 165 27.95 -3.84 -1.47
C LEU A 165 28.23 -3.24 -2.85
N LEU A 166 27.45 -2.24 -3.29
CA LEU A 166 27.71 -1.50 -4.52
C LEU A 166 28.99 -0.68 -4.44
N LEU A 167 29.31 -0.08 -3.29
CA LEU A 167 30.58 0.63 -3.07
C LEU A 167 31.79 -0.31 -3.16
N PHE A 168 31.63 -1.57 -2.74
CA PHE A 168 32.63 -2.63 -2.95
C PHE A 168 32.66 -3.18 -4.39
N LYS A 169 31.95 -2.55 -5.34
CA LYS A 169 31.89 -2.94 -6.76
C LYS A 169 31.40 -4.37 -6.99
N ILE A 170 30.59 -4.90 -6.09
CA ILE A 170 29.91 -6.19 -6.30
C ILE A 170 28.85 -6.01 -7.38
N ASN A 171 28.63 -7.04 -8.20
CA ASN A 171 27.59 -7.03 -9.23
C ASN A 171 26.24 -6.58 -8.62
N PRO A 172 25.58 -5.54 -9.15
CA PRO A 172 24.33 -5.02 -8.61
C PRO A 172 23.26 -6.09 -8.42
N LEU A 173 23.11 -7.03 -9.38
CA LEU A 173 22.12 -8.10 -9.28
C LEU A 173 22.29 -8.95 -8.00
N VAL A 174 23.54 -9.23 -7.66
CA VAL A 174 23.92 -10.00 -6.46
C VAL A 174 23.77 -9.12 -5.21
N ALA A 175 24.19 -7.85 -5.27
CA ALA A 175 24.09 -6.91 -4.16
C ALA A 175 22.64 -6.72 -3.68
N PHE A 176 21.69 -6.50 -4.60
CA PHE A 176 20.26 -6.38 -4.26
C PHE A 176 19.68 -7.67 -3.67
N SER A 177 20.06 -8.83 -4.23
CA SER A 177 19.52 -10.13 -3.79
C SER A 177 20.07 -10.56 -2.43
N LEU A 178 21.39 -10.45 -2.21
CA LEU A 178 22.02 -10.79 -0.94
C LEU A 178 21.56 -9.85 0.18
N SER A 179 21.42 -8.55 -0.11
CA SER A 179 20.95 -7.59 0.89
C SER A 179 19.53 -7.87 1.34
N GLN A 180 18.61 -8.26 0.45
CA GLN A 180 17.27 -8.66 0.86
C GLN A 180 17.29 -9.93 1.73
N LEU A 181 18.06 -10.95 1.34
CA LEU A 181 18.14 -12.20 2.09
C LEU A 181 18.72 -11.96 3.50
N ILE A 182 19.83 -11.23 3.61
CA ILE A 182 20.44 -10.91 4.91
C ILE A 182 19.48 -10.09 5.78
N ALA A 183 18.78 -9.11 5.19
CA ALA A 183 17.79 -8.33 5.92
C ALA A 183 16.63 -9.19 6.45
N SER A 184 16.12 -10.13 5.66
CA SER A 184 15.06 -11.07 6.08
C SER A 184 15.51 -11.99 7.22
N LEU A 185 16.75 -12.48 7.20
CA LEU A 185 17.33 -13.30 8.26
C LEU A 185 17.50 -12.51 9.55
N VAL A 186 18.02 -11.28 9.47
CA VAL A 186 18.16 -10.40 10.64
C VAL A 186 16.79 -10.08 11.22
N TYR A 187 15.80 -9.77 10.38
CA TYR A 187 14.43 -9.52 10.81
C TYR A 187 13.86 -10.71 11.59
N PHE A 188 13.97 -11.93 11.05
CA PHE A 188 13.53 -13.14 11.74
C PHE A 188 14.28 -13.38 13.05
N TYR A 189 15.61 -13.16 13.06
CA TYR A 189 16.44 -13.29 14.25
C TYR A 189 16.03 -12.33 15.38
N LEU A 190 15.67 -11.08 15.06
CA LEU A 190 15.23 -10.09 16.05
C LEU A 190 13.98 -10.57 16.79
N PHE A 191 13.00 -11.14 16.08
CA PHE A 191 11.82 -11.73 16.74
C PHE A 191 12.16 -12.96 17.57
N ILE A 192 13.13 -13.78 17.14
CA ILE A 192 13.60 -14.92 17.93
C ILE A 192 14.24 -14.47 19.24
N ARG A 193 15.14 -13.49 19.16
CA ARG A 193 15.90 -12.99 20.31
C ARG A 193 14.96 -12.47 21.40
N ASP A 194 13.95 -11.71 21.01
CA ASP A 194 13.07 -11.01 21.95
C ASP A 194 12.11 -11.97 22.69
N ASN A 195 11.83 -13.17 22.14
CA ASN A 195 10.79 -14.08 22.66
C ASN A 195 11.17 -15.59 22.74
N LYS A 196 12.46 -15.93 22.91
CA LYS A 196 12.99 -17.32 22.82
C LYS A 196 12.13 -18.43 23.49
N LYS A 197 11.65 -18.21 24.72
CA LYS A 197 10.87 -19.23 25.48
C LYS A 197 9.44 -19.41 24.97
N ASN A 198 8.81 -18.34 24.48
CA ASN A 198 7.43 -18.38 23.98
C ASN A 198 7.36 -18.94 22.56
N ILE A 199 8.39 -18.73 21.74
CA ILE A 199 8.42 -19.16 20.33
C ILE A 199 8.33 -20.68 20.20
N PHE A 200 9.19 -21.40 20.91
CA PHE A 200 9.17 -22.86 20.83
C PHE A 200 7.85 -23.42 21.35
N LYS A 201 7.26 -22.78 22.37
CA LYS A 201 5.92 -23.14 22.87
C LYS A 201 4.85 -22.90 21.81
N ILE A 202 4.80 -21.72 21.20
CA ILE A 202 3.80 -21.33 20.19
C ILE A 202 3.92 -22.23 18.96
N TYR A 203 5.12 -22.42 18.42
CA TYR A 203 5.31 -23.30 17.27
C TYR A 203 4.95 -24.75 17.60
N LYS A 204 5.42 -25.27 18.74
CA LYS A 204 5.09 -26.63 19.18
C LYS A 204 3.59 -26.81 19.32
N THR A 205 2.89 -25.93 20.04
CA THR A 205 1.43 -26.02 20.24
C THR A 205 0.68 -25.87 18.94
N SER A 206 1.10 -24.95 18.08
CA SER A 206 0.40 -24.66 16.81
C SER A 206 0.58 -25.81 15.82
N ILE A 207 1.78 -26.39 15.71
CA ILE A 207 2.05 -27.56 14.85
C ILE A 207 1.28 -28.80 15.34
N LEU A 208 1.37 -29.11 16.65
CA LEU A 208 0.64 -30.25 17.23
C LEU A 208 -0.88 -30.14 17.07
N GLN A 209 -1.42 -28.92 17.10
CA GLN A 209 -2.85 -28.69 16.91
C GLN A 209 -3.25 -28.64 15.43
N PHE A 210 -2.37 -28.20 14.54
CA PHE A 210 -2.59 -28.20 13.09
C PHE A 210 -2.79 -29.62 12.55
N PHE A 211 -1.98 -30.59 12.99
CA PHE A 211 -2.15 -32.00 12.61
C PHE A 211 -3.43 -32.63 13.18
N ASN A 212 -3.99 -32.07 14.25
CA ASN A 212 -5.30 -32.47 14.78
C ASN A 212 -6.43 -31.73 14.02
N LEU A 213 -6.61 -32.10 12.75
CA LEU A 213 -7.52 -31.50 11.76
C LEU A 213 -8.99 -31.36 12.21
N LYS A 214 -9.44 -32.09 13.25
CA LYS A 214 -10.81 -32.07 13.77
C LYS A 214 -11.21 -30.79 14.54
N ARG A 215 -10.35 -29.77 14.63
CA ARG A 215 -10.57 -28.55 15.42
C ARG A 215 -10.78 -27.26 14.61
N PHE A 216 -10.77 -27.32 13.28
CA PHE A 216 -11.02 -26.12 12.48
C PHE A 216 -12.52 -25.84 12.36
N ASP A 217 -12.92 -24.67 12.83
CA ASP A 217 -14.29 -24.18 12.69
C ASP A 217 -14.51 -23.74 11.23
N GLU A 218 -15.50 -24.35 10.57
CA GLU A 218 -15.84 -24.06 9.18
C GLU A 218 -16.17 -22.58 8.98
N GLY A 219 -16.81 -21.93 9.96
CA GLY A 219 -17.13 -20.50 9.89
C GLY A 219 -15.87 -19.63 9.80
N ARG A 220 -14.82 -19.99 10.56
CA ARG A 220 -13.54 -19.26 10.55
C ARG A 220 -12.76 -19.47 9.25
N LEU A 221 -12.82 -20.67 8.67
CA LEU A 221 -12.24 -20.94 7.35
C LEU A 221 -12.97 -20.19 6.23
N GLN A 222 -14.29 -20.07 6.30
CA GLN A 222 -15.07 -19.25 5.36
C GLN A 222 -14.68 -17.77 5.47
N LEU A 223 -14.52 -17.24 6.68
CA LEU A 223 -14.03 -15.87 6.90
C LEU A 223 -12.63 -15.66 6.32
N LEU A 224 -11.72 -16.62 6.50
CA LEU A 224 -10.38 -16.56 5.90
C LEU A 224 -10.44 -16.47 4.37
N LYS A 225 -11.31 -17.26 3.72
CA LYS A 225 -11.53 -17.21 2.26
C LYS A 225 -12.04 -15.83 1.83
N VAL A 226 -12.97 -15.23 2.56
CA VAL A 226 -13.47 -13.88 2.28
C VAL A 226 -12.35 -12.84 2.40
N TYR A 227 -11.53 -12.92 3.45
CA TYR A 227 -10.40 -12.01 3.63
C TYR A 227 -9.31 -12.21 2.58
N LEU A 228 -9.08 -13.44 2.11
CA LEU A 228 -8.18 -13.74 1.00
C LEU A 228 -8.65 -13.06 -0.28
N PHE A 229 -9.91 -13.26 -0.67
CA PHE A 229 -10.47 -12.62 -1.86
C PHE A 229 -10.42 -11.09 -1.79
N HIS A 230 -10.78 -10.53 -0.63
CA HIS A 230 -10.68 -9.09 -0.42
C HIS A 230 -9.24 -8.57 -0.51
N SER A 231 -8.27 -9.34 -0.03
CA SER A 231 -6.84 -8.98 -0.13
C SER A 231 -6.33 -9.04 -1.56
N ILE A 232 -6.79 -10.00 -2.37
CA ILE A 232 -6.48 -10.05 -3.81
C ILE A 232 -6.99 -8.79 -4.52
N LEU A 233 -8.26 -8.43 -4.33
CA LEU A 233 -8.82 -7.20 -4.92
C LEU A 233 -8.05 -5.95 -4.46
N LYS A 234 -7.70 -5.91 -3.17
CA LYS A 234 -6.90 -4.81 -2.62
C LYS A 234 -5.50 -4.74 -3.20
N GLN A 235 -4.87 -5.87 -3.48
CA GLN A 235 -3.55 -5.92 -4.09
C GLN A 235 -3.60 -5.38 -5.53
N PHE A 236 -4.56 -5.83 -6.33
CA PHE A 236 -4.76 -5.32 -7.70
C PHE A 236 -5.05 -3.83 -7.74
N LEU A 237 -5.87 -3.32 -6.81
CA LEU A 237 -6.11 -1.90 -6.77
C LEU A 237 -4.87 -1.15 -6.31
N THR A 238 -4.15 -1.62 -5.28
CA THR A 238 -3.03 -0.87 -4.70
C THR A 238 -1.81 -0.82 -5.63
N ASP A 239 -1.46 -1.94 -6.24
CA ASP A 239 -0.29 -2.07 -7.10
C ASP A 239 -0.64 -2.18 -8.59
N GLY A 240 -1.86 -1.80 -8.98
CA GLY A 240 -2.38 -1.93 -10.35
C GLY A 240 -1.48 -1.28 -11.41
N ALA A 241 -0.93 -0.10 -11.11
CA ALA A 241 0.04 0.57 -11.97
C ALA A 241 1.28 -0.29 -12.24
N ASN A 242 1.82 -0.90 -11.19
CA ASN A 242 3.00 -1.78 -11.29
C ASN A 242 2.67 -3.07 -12.03
N PHE A 243 1.47 -3.65 -11.79
CA PHE A 243 0.98 -4.80 -12.56
C PHE A 243 0.90 -4.50 -14.05
N LEU A 244 0.36 -3.35 -14.43
CA LEU A 244 0.31 -2.92 -15.84
C LEU A 244 1.72 -2.76 -16.42
N MET A 245 2.64 -2.10 -15.72
CA MET A 245 4.02 -1.91 -16.21
C MET A 245 4.80 -3.22 -16.37
N VAL A 246 4.55 -4.21 -15.52
CA VAL A 246 5.23 -5.51 -15.57
C VAL A 246 4.62 -6.42 -16.64
N PHE A 247 3.30 -6.56 -16.66
CA PHE A 247 2.62 -7.55 -17.51
C PHE A 247 2.25 -7.03 -18.90
N SER A 248 2.17 -5.71 -19.12
CA SER A 248 1.92 -5.18 -20.47
C SER A 248 3.07 -5.39 -21.45
N GLY A 249 4.29 -5.70 -20.95
CA GLY A 249 5.47 -5.91 -21.79
C GLY A 249 5.85 -4.71 -22.66
N SER A 250 5.28 -3.53 -22.41
CA SER A 250 5.41 -2.38 -23.32
C SER A 250 6.23 -1.22 -22.73
N VAL A 251 6.54 -1.26 -21.43
CA VAL A 251 7.24 -0.16 -20.74
C VAL A 251 8.71 -0.53 -20.47
N PRO A 252 9.69 0.21 -21.04
CA PRO A 252 11.12 0.01 -20.80
C PRO A 252 11.53 0.12 -19.33
N LEU A 253 12.57 -0.60 -18.91
CA LEU A 253 13.01 -0.65 -17.51
C LEU A 253 13.45 0.71 -16.97
N LYS A 254 14.07 1.54 -17.80
CA LYS A 254 14.46 2.92 -17.42
C LYS A 254 13.25 3.78 -17.05
N ILE A 255 12.17 3.68 -17.82
CA ILE A 255 10.93 4.43 -17.57
C ILE A 255 10.24 3.89 -16.31
N GLN A 256 10.27 2.58 -16.07
CA GLN A 256 9.77 1.99 -14.81
C GLN A 256 10.52 2.54 -13.59
N ALA A 257 11.85 2.69 -13.69
CA ALA A 257 12.68 3.26 -12.64
C ALA A 257 12.35 4.73 -12.37
N VAL A 258 12.17 5.53 -13.42
CA VAL A 258 11.77 6.93 -13.33
C VAL A 258 10.40 7.05 -12.68
N TYR A 259 9.42 6.26 -13.12
CA TYR A 259 8.07 6.26 -12.55
C TYR A 259 8.07 5.93 -11.05
N ASP A 260 8.74 4.84 -10.61
CA ASP A 260 8.83 4.48 -9.18
C ASP A 260 9.52 5.59 -8.37
N ALA A 261 10.59 6.16 -8.91
CA ALA A 261 11.35 7.20 -8.24
C ALA A 261 10.55 8.51 -8.11
N VAL A 262 9.81 8.90 -9.15
CA VAL A 262 8.88 10.04 -9.14
C VAL A 262 7.73 9.79 -8.16
N ASP A 263 7.11 8.60 -8.17
CA ASP A 263 6.01 8.29 -7.26
C ASP A 263 6.45 8.33 -5.78
N ARG A 264 7.66 7.87 -5.46
CA ARG A 264 8.24 7.98 -4.12
C ARG A 264 8.51 9.42 -3.71
N LEU A 265 9.05 10.23 -4.62
CA LEU A 265 9.30 11.65 -4.38
C LEU A 265 8.00 12.42 -4.18
N ALA A 266 7.04 12.24 -5.08
CA ALA A 266 5.80 13.00 -5.09
C ALA A 266 4.87 12.59 -3.93
N SER A 267 4.86 11.29 -3.57
CA SER A 267 4.13 10.82 -2.40
C SER A 267 4.79 11.19 -1.07
N LEU A 268 6.02 11.73 -1.05
CA LEU A 268 6.65 12.21 0.18
C LEU A 268 5.84 13.33 0.82
N PHE A 269 5.37 14.29 0.01
CA PHE A 269 4.52 15.38 0.48
C PHE A 269 3.23 14.83 1.12
N VAL A 270 2.56 13.91 0.44
CA VAL A 270 1.33 13.27 0.93
C VAL A 270 1.59 12.57 2.26
N ARG A 271 2.69 11.83 2.37
CA ARG A 271 3.05 11.11 3.59
C ARG A 271 3.44 12.06 4.73
N LEU A 272 4.20 13.11 4.48
CA LEU A 272 4.73 13.97 5.53
C LEU A 272 3.71 15.01 6.03
N ILE A 273 2.79 15.45 5.17
CA ILE A 273 1.86 16.54 5.50
C ILE A 273 0.41 16.07 5.52
N LEU A 274 -0.07 15.44 4.44
CA LEU A 274 -1.48 15.07 4.34
C LEU A 274 -1.85 13.92 5.28
N GLN A 275 -1.03 12.88 5.37
CA GLN A 275 -1.34 11.71 6.21
C GLN A 275 -1.45 12.06 7.72
N PRO A 276 -0.52 12.80 8.36
CA PRO A 276 -0.68 13.19 9.76
C PRO A 276 -1.89 14.09 9.99
N PHE A 277 -2.22 14.93 9.00
CA PHE A 277 -3.42 15.74 9.01
C PHE A 277 -4.69 14.88 8.93
N GLU A 278 -4.74 13.89 8.04
CA GLU A 278 -5.83 12.91 7.93
C GLU A 278 -6.00 12.12 9.24
N GLU A 279 -4.91 11.66 9.86
CA GLU A 279 -4.95 10.97 11.14
C GLU A 279 -5.54 11.86 12.25
N SER A 280 -5.16 13.14 12.28
CA SER A 280 -5.70 14.13 13.22
C SER A 280 -7.18 14.42 12.97
N ALA A 281 -7.59 14.58 11.70
CA ALA A 281 -8.96 14.81 11.29
C ALA A 281 -9.86 13.60 11.61
N SER A 282 -9.36 12.39 11.36
CA SER A 282 -10.04 11.13 11.70
C SER A 282 -10.31 11.03 13.20
N ILE A 283 -9.32 11.35 14.04
CA ILE A 283 -9.50 11.38 15.50
C ILE A 283 -10.55 12.41 15.89
N TYR A 284 -10.45 13.65 15.39
CA TYR A 284 -11.40 14.72 15.66
C TYR A 284 -12.84 14.32 15.31
N PHE A 285 -13.06 13.82 14.08
CA PHE A 285 -14.38 13.39 13.64
C PHE A 285 -14.88 12.19 14.45
N SER A 286 -14.01 11.23 14.78
CA SER A 286 -14.39 10.06 15.56
C SER A 286 -14.85 10.40 16.98
N ILE A 287 -14.29 11.43 17.61
CA ILE A 287 -14.66 11.89 18.96
C ILE A 287 -15.94 12.72 18.92
N ASN A 288 -16.06 13.62 17.95
CA ASN A 288 -17.15 14.59 17.90
C ASN A 288 -18.41 14.07 17.16
N LEU A 289 -18.29 12.98 16.40
CA LEU A 289 -19.43 12.28 15.79
C LEU A 289 -19.86 11.04 16.60
N LYS A 290 -18.97 10.43 17.40
CA LYS A 290 -19.38 9.38 18.36
C LYS A 290 -19.68 10.01 19.71
N ARG A 291 -20.97 10.15 20.01
CA ARG A 291 -21.62 10.06 21.34
C ARG A 291 -22.90 10.88 21.30
N GLU A 292 -23.96 10.28 20.77
CA GLU A 292 -25.28 10.38 21.40
C GLU A 292 -25.92 9.00 21.27
N GLU A 293 -26.23 8.40 22.42
CA GLU A 293 -26.83 7.07 22.54
C GLU A 293 -28.20 7.04 21.83
N GLU A 294 -28.41 5.96 21.08
CA GLU A 294 -29.62 5.26 20.58
C GLU A 294 -31.02 5.93 20.47
N ASN A 295 -31.21 7.22 20.73
CA ASN A 295 -32.51 7.86 20.63
C ASN A 295 -32.54 8.94 19.54
N GLU A 296 -33.46 8.70 18.62
CA GLU A 296 -34.03 9.59 17.60
C GLU A 296 -33.40 9.55 16.19
N GLU A 297 -34.15 8.94 15.28
CA GLU A 297 -33.92 8.74 13.85
C GLU A 297 -33.86 10.03 13.01
N ASN A 298 -33.77 11.23 13.62
CA ASN A 298 -33.82 12.52 12.92
C ASN A 298 -32.83 13.58 13.45
N LYS A 299 -31.64 13.19 13.92
CA LYS A 299 -30.62 14.20 14.27
C LYS A 299 -29.83 14.66 13.04
N LYS A 300 -30.07 15.91 12.66
CA LYS A 300 -29.20 16.69 11.76
C LYS A 300 -27.77 16.68 12.33
N LEU A 301 -26.78 16.51 11.46
CA LEU A 301 -25.36 16.61 11.83
C LEU A 301 -25.10 17.87 12.66
N PRO A 302 -24.34 17.81 13.77
CA PRO A 302 -24.04 18.97 14.59
C PRO A 302 -23.39 20.05 13.73
N LYS A 303 -23.98 21.24 13.70
CA LYS A 303 -23.54 22.36 12.84
C LYS A 303 -22.05 22.67 13.02
N ASN A 304 -21.55 22.62 14.25
CA ASN A 304 -20.14 22.88 14.58
C ASN A 304 -19.18 21.88 13.88
N VAL A 305 -19.57 20.62 13.75
CA VAL A 305 -18.74 19.60 13.07
C VAL A 305 -18.78 19.78 11.57
N LEU A 306 -19.95 20.14 11.01
CA LEU A 306 -20.08 20.47 9.59
C LEU A 306 -19.29 21.73 9.23
N GLU A 307 -19.33 22.77 10.07
CA GLU A 307 -18.50 23.98 9.93
C GLU A 307 -17.01 23.64 9.98
N THR A 308 -16.59 22.81 10.95
CA THR A 308 -15.19 22.39 11.06
C THR A 308 -14.75 21.56 9.85
N PHE A 309 -15.60 20.66 9.35
CA PHE A 309 -15.35 19.91 8.12
C PHE A 309 -15.17 20.86 6.94
N LEU A 310 -16.08 21.83 6.74
CA LEU A 310 -15.96 22.83 5.69
C LEU A 310 -14.68 23.68 5.81
N ILE A 311 -14.29 24.06 7.04
CA ILE A 311 -13.04 24.79 7.29
C ILE A 311 -11.83 23.92 6.91
N PHE A 312 -11.78 22.65 7.35
CA PHE A 312 -10.70 21.73 7.02
C PHE A 312 -10.60 21.48 5.51
N THR A 313 -11.73 21.25 4.83
CA THR A 313 -11.75 21.07 3.38
C THR A 313 -11.26 22.33 2.67
N LYS A 314 -11.70 23.52 3.08
CA LYS A 314 -11.22 24.79 2.52
C LYS A 314 -9.71 24.96 2.73
N LEU A 315 -9.21 24.72 3.94
CA LEU A 315 -7.79 24.85 4.26
C LEU A 315 -6.94 23.88 3.43
N ILE A 316 -7.32 22.60 3.37
CA ILE A 316 -6.54 21.61 2.62
C ILE A 316 -6.60 21.87 1.12
N PHE A 317 -7.75 22.35 0.61
CA PHE A 317 -7.91 22.68 -0.79
C PHE A 317 -7.09 23.91 -1.18
N ILE A 318 -7.09 24.97 -0.35
CA ILE A 318 -6.21 26.14 -0.52
C ILE A 318 -4.74 25.71 -0.48
N PHE A 319 -4.36 24.86 0.47
CA PHE A 319 -2.99 24.37 0.57
C PHE A 319 -2.59 23.57 -0.68
N GLY A 320 -3.46 22.69 -1.17
CA GLY A 320 -3.27 21.98 -2.44
C GLY A 320 -3.15 22.94 -3.64
N LEU A 321 -4.02 23.95 -3.72
CA LEU A 321 -4.00 24.96 -4.78
C LEU A 321 -2.75 25.83 -4.78
N ILE A 322 -2.13 26.06 -3.62
CA ILE A 322 -0.82 26.74 -3.54
C ILE A 322 0.27 25.84 -4.14
N ILE A 323 0.23 24.54 -3.85
CA ILE A 323 1.24 23.60 -4.33
C ILE A 323 1.14 23.38 -5.84
N PHE A 324 -0.05 23.44 -6.42
CA PHE A 324 -0.24 23.25 -7.86
C PHE A 324 0.64 24.14 -8.77
N PRO A 325 0.59 25.49 -8.70
CA PRO A 325 1.40 26.36 -9.56
C PRO A 325 2.90 26.26 -9.27
N PHE A 326 3.29 26.12 -8.00
CA PHE A 326 4.70 25.97 -7.63
C PHE A 326 5.25 24.61 -8.06
N GLY A 327 4.51 23.54 -7.81
CA GLY A 327 4.86 22.18 -8.20
C GLY A 327 4.97 22.05 -9.72
N PHE A 328 4.04 22.63 -10.47
CA PHE A 328 4.10 22.67 -11.93
C PHE A 328 5.31 23.48 -12.43
N SER A 329 5.54 24.68 -11.90
CA SER A 329 6.63 25.57 -12.36
C SER A 329 8.02 25.04 -12.01
N TYR A 330 8.17 24.42 -10.84
CA TYR A 330 9.45 23.88 -10.36
C TYR A 330 9.66 22.39 -10.64
N ALA A 331 8.72 21.71 -11.30
CA ALA A 331 8.82 20.28 -11.60
C ALA A 331 10.11 19.93 -12.34
N ARG A 332 10.50 20.74 -13.33
CA ARG A 332 11.73 20.54 -14.10
C ARG A 332 12.98 20.65 -13.23
N LEU A 333 13.01 21.66 -12.35
CA LEU A 333 14.12 21.87 -11.42
C LEU A 333 14.20 20.73 -10.39
N ALA A 334 13.05 20.31 -9.84
CA ALA A 334 12.97 19.19 -8.91
C ALA A 334 13.42 17.88 -9.54
N ALA A 335 12.98 17.59 -10.77
CA ALA A 335 13.38 16.41 -11.53
C ALA A 335 14.89 16.40 -11.81
N PHE A 336 15.46 17.55 -12.20
CA PHE A 336 16.90 17.70 -12.43
C PHE A 336 17.72 17.52 -11.14
N LEU A 337 17.30 18.11 -10.02
CA LEU A 337 17.99 17.94 -8.73
C LEU A 337 17.98 16.48 -8.28
N TYR A 338 16.84 15.79 -8.43
CA TYR A 338 16.70 14.43 -7.94
C TYR A 338 17.42 13.41 -8.84
N GLY A 339 17.12 13.39 -10.14
CA GLY A 339 17.63 12.36 -11.06
C GLY A 339 18.57 12.85 -12.16
N GLY A 340 18.84 14.15 -12.26
CA GLY A 340 19.75 14.71 -13.27
C GLY A 340 19.30 14.43 -14.70
N LYS A 341 20.25 14.12 -15.58
CA LYS A 341 20.01 13.89 -17.02
C LYS A 341 19.01 12.76 -17.29
N LEU A 342 19.09 11.68 -16.51
CA LEU A 342 18.20 10.51 -16.59
C LEU A 342 16.73 10.93 -16.51
N PHE A 343 16.40 11.83 -15.60
CA PHE A 343 15.02 12.28 -15.39
C PHE A 343 14.55 13.22 -16.50
N MET A 344 15.46 14.08 -16.96
CA MET A 344 15.18 15.02 -18.04
C MET A 344 14.97 14.32 -19.39
N GLU A 345 15.70 13.24 -19.66
CA GLU A 345 15.59 12.46 -20.90
C GLU A 345 14.34 11.57 -20.93
N ASN A 346 13.74 11.27 -19.78
CA ASN A 346 12.62 10.34 -19.65
C ASN A 346 11.32 11.02 -19.15
N ASN A 347 11.14 12.32 -19.42
CA ASN A 347 9.92 13.10 -19.13
C ASN A 347 9.46 13.05 -17.65
N ALA A 348 10.41 12.94 -16.70
CA ALA A 348 10.08 12.91 -15.27
C ALA A 348 9.46 14.23 -14.78
N ASP A 349 9.86 15.35 -15.40
CA ASP A 349 9.33 16.68 -15.15
C ASP A 349 7.84 16.78 -15.49
N GLN A 350 7.42 16.19 -16.61
CA GLN A 350 6.01 16.11 -16.96
C GLN A 350 5.24 15.30 -15.92
N LEU A 351 5.77 14.15 -15.49
CA LEU A 351 5.13 13.32 -14.45
C LEU A 351 5.00 14.06 -13.11
N LEU A 352 6.02 14.80 -12.67
CA LEU A 352 5.95 15.63 -11.46
C LEU A 352 4.92 16.77 -11.58
N SER A 353 4.90 17.44 -12.75
CA SER A 353 3.97 18.53 -13.03
C SER A 353 2.52 18.04 -12.91
N LEU A 354 2.27 16.90 -13.52
CA LEU A 354 1.00 16.19 -13.52
C LEU A 354 0.57 15.73 -12.12
N TYR A 355 1.51 15.23 -11.31
CA TYR A 355 1.24 14.90 -9.91
C TYR A 355 0.85 16.12 -9.08
N SER A 356 1.43 17.29 -9.38
CA SER A 356 1.10 18.54 -8.70
C SER A 356 -0.35 18.99 -8.95
N ILE A 357 -0.91 18.66 -10.12
CA ILE A 357 -2.34 18.86 -10.44
C ILE A 357 -3.23 17.91 -9.64
N TYR A 358 -2.74 16.71 -9.38
CA TYR A 358 -3.47 15.66 -8.69
C TYR A 358 -3.51 15.84 -7.16
N LEU A 359 -2.50 16.49 -6.57
CA LEU A 359 -2.37 16.70 -5.11
C LEU A 359 -3.60 17.30 -4.40
N PRO A 360 -4.25 18.38 -4.90
CA PRO A 360 -5.45 18.93 -4.26
C PRO A 360 -6.60 17.92 -4.18
N ILE A 361 -6.75 17.09 -5.21
CA ILE A 361 -7.80 16.06 -5.27
C ILE A 361 -7.53 14.99 -4.22
N ILE A 362 -6.27 14.55 -4.07
CA ILE A 362 -5.87 13.59 -3.02
C ILE A 362 -6.19 14.14 -1.64
N ALA A 363 -5.78 15.39 -1.37
CA ALA A 363 -5.94 16.04 -0.09
C ALA A 363 -7.41 16.12 0.35
N VAL A 364 -8.28 16.52 -0.57
CA VAL A 364 -9.73 16.57 -0.32
C VAL A 364 -10.28 15.16 -0.12
N ASN A 365 -9.91 14.19 -0.96
CA ASN A 365 -10.38 12.81 -0.84
C ASN A 365 -10.06 12.20 0.54
N GLY A 366 -8.85 12.39 1.04
CA GLY A 366 -8.45 11.88 2.37
C GLY A 366 -9.31 12.43 3.52
N LEU A 367 -9.67 13.71 3.48
CA LEU A 367 -10.58 14.32 4.46
C LEU A 367 -12.00 13.76 4.39
N PHE A 368 -12.53 13.58 3.18
CA PHE A 368 -13.85 12.99 2.97
C PHE A 368 -13.89 11.55 3.50
N GLU A 369 -12.85 10.76 3.24
CA GLU A 369 -12.72 9.41 3.79
C GLU A 369 -12.78 9.45 5.32
N CYS A 370 -11.99 10.32 5.97
CA CYS A 370 -11.98 10.45 7.43
C CYS A 370 -13.36 10.79 8.01
N PHE A 371 -14.08 11.73 7.38
CA PHE A 371 -15.41 12.16 7.82
C PHE A 371 -16.45 11.04 7.66
N VAL A 372 -16.47 10.36 6.51
CA VAL A 372 -17.40 9.25 6.26
C VAL A 372 -17.13 8.08 7.20
N PHE A 373 -15.85 7.71 7.41
CA PHE A 373 -15.51 6.62 8.33
C PHE A 373 -15.91 6.90 9.77
N ALA A 374 -15.87 8.16 10.20
CA ALA A 374 -16.31 8.53 11.54
C ALA A 374 -17.84 8.40 11.72
N GLN A 375 -18.63 8.49 10.64
CA GLN A 375 -20.10 8.32 10.68
C GLN A 375 -20.55 6.86 10.62
N LEU A 376 -19.73 5.95 10.10
CA LEU A 376 -20.12 4.55 9.92
C LEU A 376 -20.19 3.80 11.27
N ASN A 377 -21.40 3.40 11.68
CA ASN A 377 -21.61 2.52 12.84
C ASN A 377 -21.17 1.08 12.55
N ALA A 378 -20.37 0.48 13.44
CA ALA A 378 -19.83 -0.88 13.29
C ALA A 378 -20.92 -1.95 13.05
N LYS A 379 -22.12 -1.79 13.62
CA LYS A 379 -23.27 -2.70 13.44
C LYS A 379 -23.90 -2.66 12.02
N LYS A 380 -23.75 -1.56 11.26
CA LYS A 380 -24.32 -1.42 9.90
C LYS A 380 -23.41 -1.98 8.80
N VAL A 381 -22.12 -2.20 9.09
CA VAL A 381 -21.10 -2.61 8.10
C VAL A 381 -21.02 -4.14 7.92
N PHE A 382 -21.43 -4.91 8.93
CA PHE A 382 -21.51 -6.37 8.91
C PHE A 382 -22.94 -6.84 9.17
N PRO A 383 -23.86 -6.75 8.19
CA PRO A 383 -25.11 -7.48 8.30
C PRO A 383 -24.79 -8.99 8.33
N SER A 384 -25.39 -9.69 9.28
CA SER A 384 -25.24 -11.14 9.55
C SER A 384 -25.74 -12.07 8.43
N LYS A 385 -25.87 -11.59 7.18
CA LYS A 385 -26.34 -12.38 6.04
C LYS A 385 -25.42 -12.22 4.81
N PRO A 386 -24.96 -13.34 4.20
CA PRO A 386 -23.91 -13.36 3.18
C PRO A 386 -24.38 -12.96 1.76
N ASN A 387 -25.64 -12.57 1.56
CA ASN A 387 -26.26 -12.44 0.22
C ASN A 387 -26.42 -11.01 -0.31
N TYR A 388 -25.83 -9.98 0.31
CA TYR A 388 -25.80 -8.64 -0.30
C TYR A 388 -24.67 -8.54 -1.32
N LYS A 389 -25.00 -9.09 -2.50
CA LYS A 389 -24.23 -9.28 -3.73
C LYS A 389 -23.33 -8.10 -4.11
N ILE A 390 -22.09 -8.48 -4.45
CA ILE A 390 -21.24 -8.15 -5.62
C ILE A 390 -21.73 -7.07 -6.63
N SER A 391 -23.03 -6.79 -6.80
CA SER A 391 -23.53 -5.72 -7.68
C SER A 391 -23.20 -4.30 -7.19
N LYS A 392 -22.91 -4.13 -5.89
CA LYS A 392 -22.52 -2.86 -5.27
C LYS A 392 -21.08 -2.42 -5.62
N ILE A 393 -20.24 -3.37 -6.05
CA ILE A 393 -18.86 -3.11 -6.47
C ILE A 393 -18.81 -2.43 -7.86
N LEU A 394 -19.87 -2.57 -8.66
CA LEU A 394 -20.01 -1.92 -9.98
C LEU A 394 -20.53 -0.48 -9.91
N GLU A 395 -21.20 -0.07 -8.82
CA GLU A 395 -21.67 1.32 -8.66
C GLU A 395 -20.53 2.32 -8.38
N ILE A 396 -19.36 1.84 -7.94
CA ILE A 396 -18.10 2.62 -7.84
C ILE A 396 -17.72 3.26 -9.18
N TRP A 397 -18.08 2.62 -10.29
CA TRP A 397 -17.80 3.10 -11.64
C TRP A 397 -18.65 4.31 -12.05
N SER A 398 -19.76 4.57 -11.37
CA SER A 398 -20.68 5.66 -11.72
C SER A 398 -20.28 7.04 -11.20
N PHE A 399 -19.44 7.11 -10.15
CA PHE A 399 -18.98 8.38 -9.58
C PHE A 399 -18.02 9.12 -10.53
N PHE A 400 -17.29 8.40 -11.38
CA PHE A 400 -16.44 9.00 -12.42
C PHE A 400 -17.22 9.58 -13.61
N LYS A 401 -18.52 9.26 -13.76
CA LYS A 401 -19.41 9.90 -14.74
C LYS A 401 -19.89 11.29 -14.29
N PHE A 402 -19.64 11.65 -13.03
CA PHE A 402 -20.10 12.88 -12.38
C PHE A 402 -19.26 14.12 -12.71
N LEU A 403 -18.13 13.97 -13.41
CA LEU A 403 -17.23 15.07 -13.79
C LEU A 403 -17.51 15.69 -15.17
N CYS A 404 -18.66 15.38 -15.81
CA CYS A 404 -19.08 16.05 -17.04
C CYS A 404 -19.97 17.27 -16.71
N PRO A 405 -19.64 18.50 -17.16
CA PRO A 405 -20.21 19.75 -16.62
C PRO A 405 -21.54 20.15 -17.26
N GLN A 406 -22.53 19.27 -17.30
CA GLN A 406 -23.88 19.63 -17.73
C GLN A 406 -24.95 18.97 -16.85
N ARG A 407 -25.70 19.84 -16.15
CA ARG A 407 -26.85 19.62 -15.24
C ARG A 407 -26.51 19.52 -13.76
N LEU A 408 -26.39 20.69 -13.13
CA LEU A 408 -26.29 20.84 -11.68
C LEU A 408 -27.45 21.63 -11.04
N GLU A 409 -28.58 21.83 -11.72
CA GLU A 409 -29.67 22.67 -11.17
C GLU A 409 -30.91 21.93 -10.65
N ASN A 410 -31.09 20.62 -10.85
CA ASN A 410 -32.39 19.97 -10.55
C ASN A 410 -32.34 18.75 -9.62
N LEU A 411 -31.51 18.71 -8.57
CA LEU A 411 -31.56 17.62 -7.57
C LEU A 411 -31.44 18.13 -6.13
N VAL A 412 -32.43 18.92 -5.70
CA VAL A 412 -32.72 19.25 -4.29
C VAL A 412 -33.99 18.54 -3.82
N SER A 413 -34.05 17.21 -3.94
CA SER A 413 -35.12 16.45 -3.28
C SER A 413 -34.64 15.07 -2.81
N ALA A 414 -34.85 14.84 -1.52
CA ALA A 414 -34.35 13.75 -0.69
C ALA A 414 -34.81 12.34 -1.08
N ARG A 415 -34.18 11.34 -0.42
CA ARG A 415 -34.54 9.90 -0.26
C ARG A 415 -33.86 8.82 -1.10
N ARG A 416 -32.83 9.08 -1.92
CA ARG A 416 -32.06 7.98 -2.58
C ARG A 416 -30.54 7.98 -2.41
N GLN A 417 -29.98 8.80 -1.53
CA GLN A 417 -28.52 8.87 -1.33
C GLN A 417 -27.95 7.86 -0.32
N GLU A 418 -28.76 7.32 0.60
CA GLU A 418 -28.26 6.42 1.66
C GLU A 418 -27.88 5.01 1.17
N VAL A 419 -28.43 4.57 0.04
CA VAL A 419 -28.17 3.22 -0.49
C VAL A 419 -27.02 3.20 -1.49
N PHE A 420 -26.71 4.32 -2.14
CA PHE A 420 -25.70 4.43 -3.20
C PHE A 420 -24.31 4.76 -2.64
N MET A 421 -24.24 5.66 -1.64
CA MET A 421 -22.96 6.08 -1.04
C MET A 421 -22.36 5.03 -0.10
N GLY A 422 -23.14 4.06 0.40
CA GLY A 422 -22.60 2.97 1.24
C GLY A 422 -21.81 1.90 0.46
N ASN A 423 -21.89 1.92 -0.87
CA ASN A 423 -21.42 0.83 -1.74
C ASN A 423 -20.05 1.11 -2.35
N VAL A 424 -19.66 2.38 -2.33
CA VAL A 424 -18.45 2.85 -3.00
C VAL A 424 -17.19 2.73 -2.12
N PHE A 425 -17.37 2.49 -0.82
CA PHE A 425 -16.34 2.73 0.21
C PHE A 425 -15.47 1.53 0.61
N ARG A 426 -15.41 0.49 -0.22
CA ARG A 426 -14.41 -0.57 -0.02
C ARG A 426 -13.46 -0.57 -1.18
N LEU A 427 -12.40 0.23 -1.06
CA LEU A 427 -10.99 -0.10 -1.35
C LEU A 427 -10.18 1.20 -1.32
N LYS A 428 -9.01 1.16 -0.67
CA LYS A 428 -8.14 2.33 -0.43
C LYS A 428 -7.97 3.17 -1.70
N GLY A 429 -8.49 4.40 -1.67
CA GLY A 429 -8.55 5.34 -2.79
C GLY A 429 -7.22 6.05 -3.08
N PHE A 430 -6.09 5.34 -3.03
CA PHE A 430 -4.80 5.92 -3.45
C PHE A 430 -4.49 5.66 -4.94
N THR A 431 -5.17 4.69 -5.55
CA THR A 431 -4.69 4.07 -6.78
C THR A 431 -5.68 4.01 -7.92
N SER A 432 -6.99 4.15 -7.67
CA SER A 432 -8.00 4.34 -8.71
C SER A 432 -7.67 5.56 -9.59
N CYS A 433 -7.09 6.62 -9.00
CA CYS A 433 -6.61 7.78 -9.75
C CYS A 433 -5.25 7.56 -10.43
N LYS A 434 -4.36 6.71 -9.89
CA LYS A 434 -3.11 6.32 -10.60
C LYS A 434 -3.41 5.52 -11.86
N ILE A 435 -4.42 4.65 -11.81
CA ILE A 435 -4.94 3.92 -12.97
C ILE A 435 -5.53 4.90 -13.98
N PHE A 436 -6.30 5.91 -13.55
CA PHE A 436 -6.81 6.97 -14.43
C PHE A 436 -5.66 7.79 -15.07
N PHE A 437 -4.61 8.07 -14.31
CA PHE A 437 -3.44 8.80 -14.80
C PHE A 437 -2.68 8.00 -15.87
N ILE A 438 -2.50 6.71 -15.64
CA ILE A 438 -1.95 5.77 -16.64
C ILE A 438 -2.95 5.58 -17.78
N PHE A 439 -4.26 5.59 -17.56
CA PHE A 439 -5.25 5.51 -18.63
C PHE A 439 -5.24 6.75 -19.51
N CYS A 440 -5.03 7.95 -18.96
CA CYS A 440 -4.83 9.18 -19.75
C CYS A 440 -3.48 9.18 -20.49
N PHE A 441 -2.42 8.70 -19.85
CA PHE A 441 -1.09 8.59 -20.46
C PHE A 441 -1.03 7.49 -21.54
N CYS A 442 -1.68 6.35 -21.28
CA CYS A 442 -1.87 5.25 -22.23
C CYS A 442 -2.94 5.58 -23.28
N SER A 443 -3.94 6.41 -23.00
CA SER A 443 -4.92 6.90 -24.00
C SER A 443 -4.20 7.70 -25.08
N SER A 444 -3.26 8.56 -24.69
CA SER A 444 -2.40 9.30 -25.65
C SER A 444 -1.50 8.36 -26.46
N PHE A 445 -1.13 7.20 -25.89
CA PHE A 445 -0.32 6.17 -26.56
C PHE A 445 -1.17 5.20 -27.41
N PHE A 446 -2.41 4.93 -27.01
CA PHE A 446 -3.39 4.10 -27.69
C PHE A 446 -3.97 4.80 -28.92
N GLU A 447 -4.13 6.13 -28.89
CA GLU A 447 -4.47 6.91 -30.09
C GLU A 447 -3.35 6.81 -31.14
N LEU A 448 -2.08 6.87 -30.73
CA LEU A 448 -0.92 6.66 -31.62
C LEU A 448 -0.80 5.21 -32.13
N PHE A 449 -1.26 4.23 -31.35
CA PHE A 449 -1.25 2.81 -31.73
C PHE A 449 -2.40 2.46 -32.69
N PHE A 450 -3.60 3.03 -32.50
CA PHE A 450 -4.75 2.80 -33.39
C PHE A 450 -4.61 3.51 -34.73
N VAL A 451 -4.03 4.73 -34.77
CA VAL A 451 -3.78 5.46 -36.03
C VAL A 451 -2.75 4.74 -36.92
N LYS A 452 -1.84 3.93 -36.33
CA LYS A 452 -0.88 3.11 -37.10
C LYS A 452 -1.40 1.72 -37.49
N LEU A 453 -2.38 1.15 -36.77
CA LEU A 453 -2.93 -0.18 -37.05
C LEU A 453 -4.21 -0.15 -37.90
N PHE A 454 -4.97 0.94 -37.86
CA PHE A 454 -6.19 1.13 -38.64
C PHE A 454 -6.09 2.46 -39.39
N GLY A 455 -5.24 2.47 -40.42
CA GLY A 455 -5.06 3.64 -41.28
C GLY A 455 -6.39 4.16 -41.82
N CYS A 456 -6.68 5.42 -41.49
CA CYS A 456 -7.28 6.37 -42.42
C CYS A 456 -6.19 7.39 -42.77
#